data_AF-A0A8T2PSM7-F1
#
_entry.id   AF-A0A8T2PSM7-F1
#
_cell.length_a   1.000
_cell.length_b   1.000
_cell.length_c   1.000
_cell.angle_alpha   90.00
_cell.angle_beta   90.00
_cell.angle_gamma   90.00
#
_symmetry.space_group_name_H-M   'P 1'
#
loop_
_entity.id
_entity.type
_entity.pdbx_description
1 polymer ?
#
loop_
_entity_poly.entity_id
_entity_poly.type
_entity_poly.pdbx_seq_one_letter_code
_entity_poly.pdbx_strand_id
1 'polypeptide(L)'
;MLQAVEYKPVPLKTGEDEDYMLALKQEMRGTMKRLPSHIPLCEKKAVVKKKPKETSKEKEELLTKLDELEKKDEGEDEETEGKKPEEGEEEEEEMEGQEYDEEELEEENDYINSYFEDGDDYGACSDDNMDEATY
;
A
#
# COMPACT_ATOMS: atom_id res chain seq x y z
N MET A 1 2.20 -3.94 -33.03
CA MET A 1 2.68 -2.55 -32.93
C MET A 1 1.89 -1.87 -31.83
N LEU A 2 2.48 -0.99 -31.03
CA LEU A 2 1.70 -0.14 -30.14
C LEU A 2 0.91 0.85 -31.00
N GLN A 3 -0.40 0.93 -30.81
CA GLN A 3 -1.21 1.98 -31.43
C GLN A 3 -0.84 3.32 -30.77
N ALA A 4 -0.72 4.38 -31.56
CA ALA A 4 -0.47 5.71 -31.02
C ALA A 4 -1.73 6.17 -30.27
N VAL A 5 -1.58 6.48 -28.97
CA VAL A 5 -2.66 7.05 -28.17
C VAL A 5 -2.76 8.53 -28.52
N GLU A 6 -3.92 8.98 -28.99
CA GLU A 6 -4.10 10.35 -29.50
C GLU A 6 -4.09 11.40 -28.38
N TYR A 7 -4.40 10.99 -27.15
CA TYR A 7 -4.41 11.84 -25.96
C TYR A 7 -3.25 11.49 -25.02
N LYS A 8 -2.65 12.52 -24.40
CA LYS A 8 -1.59 12.39 -23.39
C LYS A 8 -2.20 12.37 -21.98
N PRO A 9 -1.66 11.60 -21.02
CA PRO A 9 -2.17 11.61 -19.66
C PRO A 9 -2.09 13.01 -19.04
N VAL A 10 -3.07 13.34 -18.21
CA VAL A 10 -3.08 14.58 -17.42
C VAL A 10 -1.87 14.57 -16.47
N PRO A 11 -1.15 15.70 -16.30
CA PRO A 11 -0.12 15.81 -15.27
C PRO A 11 -0.67 15.51 -13.88
N LEU A 12 0.13 14.87 -13.04
CA LEU A 12 -0.19 14.70 -11.63
C LEU A 12 -0.25 16.06 -10.94
N LYS A 13 -1.15 16.19 -9.95
CA LYS A 13 -1.13 17.31 -9.00
C LYS A 13 0.19 17.28 -8.20
N THR A 14 0.62 18.45 -7.73
CA THR A 14 1.85 18.64 -6.96
C THR A 14 1.56 19.53 -5.77
N GLY A 15 1.95 19.12 -4.57
CA GLY A 15 1.73 19.85 -3.33
C GLY A 15 2.09 18.98 -2.13
N GLU A 16 2.28 19.60 -0.96
CA GLU A 16 2.73 18.89 0.24
C GLU A 16 1.73 17.81 0.70
N ASP A 17 0.42 18.05 0.53
CA ASP A 17 -0.65 17.09 0.85
C ASP A 17 -0.64 15.85 -0.06
N GLU A 18 -0.41 16.05 -1.37
CA GLU A 18 -0.31 14.96 -2.34
C GLU A 18 0.92 14.07 -2.02
N ASP A 19 2.05 14.70 -1.67
CA ASP A 19 3.25 14.00 -1.24
C ASP A 19 3.07 13.27 0.11
N TYR A 20 2.35 13.87 1.06
CA TYR A 20 1.97 13.22 2.33
C TYR A 20 1.08 12.00 2.10
N MET A 21 0.02 12.12 1.29
CA MET A 21 -0.86 11.00 0.93
C MET A 21 -0.09 9.89 0.19
N LEU A 22 0.83 10.25 -0.70
CA LEU A 22 1.69 9.29 -1.41
C LEU A 22 2.64 8.56 -0.46
N ALA A 23 3.27 9.27 0.47
CA ALA A 23 4.14 8.70 1.50
C ALA A 23 3.38 7.74 2.43
N LEU A 24 2.21 8.16 2.93
CA LEU A 24 1.33 7.33 3.77
C LEU A 24 0.90 6.05 3.04
N LYS A 25 0.46 6.17 1.78
CA LYS A 25 0.10 5.02 0.93
C LYS A 25 1.27 4.06 0.72
N GLN A 26 2.49 4.58 0.55
CA GLN A 26 3.70 3.78 0.44
C GLN A 26 4.05 3.08 1.76
N GLU A 27 3.91 3.75 2.90
CA GLU A 27 4.10 3.14 4.21
C GLU A 27 3.08 2.03 4.45
N MET A 28 1.78 2.29 4.22
CA MET A 28 0.72 1.27 4.37
C MET A 28 0.99 0.02 3.53
N ARG A 29 1.49 0.19 2.30
CA ARG A 29 1.93 -0.95 1.46
C ARG A 29 3.09 -1.73 2.11
N GLY A 30 3.97 -1.06 2.84
CA GLY A 30 5.07 -1.65 3.60
C GLY A 30 4.62 -2.35 4.88
N THR A 31 3.73 -1.74 5.67
CA THR A 31 3.19 -2.31 6.91
C THR A 31 2.33 -3.54 6.61
N MET A 32 1.41 -3.46 5.64
CA MET A 32 0.53 -4.57 5.26
C MET A 32 1.32 -5.82 4.84
N LYS A 33 2.45 -5.67 4.13
CA LYS A 33 3.32 -6.81 3.76
C LYS A 33 4.04 -7.47 4.94
N ARG A 34 4.12 -6.81 6.09
CA ARG A 34 4.72 -7.33 7.34
C ARG A 34 3.67 -7.90 8.30
N LEU A 35 2.38 -7.68 8.06
CA LEU A 35 1.32 -8.24 8.89
C LEU A 35 1.20 -9.77 8.68
N PRO A 36 0.84 -10.55 9.72
CA PRO A 36 0.62 -11.99 9.59
C PRO A 36 -0.43 -12.39 8.56
N SER A 37 -1.37 -11.49 8.25
CA SER A 37 -2.40 -11.66 7.21
C SER A 37 -1.84 -11.66 5.78
N HIS A 38 -0.60 -11.22 5.57
CA HIS A 38 0.04 -11.27 4.24
C HIS A 38 0.56 -12.68 3.95
N ILE A 39 -0.27 -13.48 3.28
CA ILE A 39 0.09 -14.81 2.81
C ILE A 39 0.91 -14.67 1.51
N PRO A 40 2.24 -14.92 1.51
CA PRO A 40 3.03 -14.85 0.29
C PRO A 40 2.70 -16.03 -0.63
N LEU A 41 2.74 -15.80 -1.94
CA LEU A 41 2.62 -16.88 -2.92
C LEU A 41 3.79 -17.86 -2.73
N CYS A 42 3.47 -19.16 -2.64
CA CYS A 42 4.47 -20.19 -2.37
C CYS A 42 5.36 -20.42 -3.60
N GLU A 43 6.51 -19.75 -3.65
CA GLU A 43 7.55 -20.00 -4.65
C GLU A 43 8.04 -21.45 -4.53
N LYS A 44 7.93 -22.21 -5.62
CA LYS A 44 8.44 -23.58 -5.71
C LYS A 44 9.95 -23.54 -5.49
N LYS A 45 10.39 -23.92 -4.28
CA LYS A 45 11.77 -23.80 -3.81
C LYS A 45 12.77 -24.31 -4.86
N ALA A 46 13.48 -23.37 -5.49
CA ALA A 46 14.71 -23.70 -6.21
C ALA A 46 15.67 -24.38 -5.23
N VAL A 47 16.32 -25.46 -5.68
CA VAL A 47 17.17 -26.32 -4.83
C VAL A 47 18.18 -25.47 -4.06
N VAL A 48 18.18 -25.61 -2.74
CA VAL A 48 18.97 -24.79 -1.82
C VAL A 48 20.47 -24.91 -2.12
N LYS A 49 21.02 -23.91 -2.82
CA LYS A 49 22.46 -23.68 -2.85
C LYS A 49 22.86 -23.13 -1.49
N LYS A 50 23.50 -23.98 -0.67
CA LYS A 50 24.08 -23.57 0.62
C LYS A 50 25.04 -22.39 0.37
N LYS A 51 24.76 -21.24 0.98
CA LYS A 51 25.71 -20.12 0.97
C LYS A 51 27.00 -20.58 1.68
N PRO A 52 28.21 -20.31 1.15
CA PRO A 52 29.43 -20.48 1.94
C PRO A 52 29.34 -19.56 3.17
N LYS A 53 29.98 -19.97 4.26
CA LYS A 53 30.16 -19.08 5.41
C LYS A 53 31.03 -17.91 4.96
N GLU A 54 30.54 -16.69 5.15
CA GLU A 54 31.36 -15.47 5.08
C GLU A 54 32.62 -15.69 5.89
N THR A 55 33.76 -15.45 5.26
CA THR A 55 35.06 -15.63 5.92
C THR A 55 35.34 -14.41 6.79
N SER A 56 36.07 -14.59 7.90
CA SER A 56 36.33 -13.50 8.85
C SER A 56 36.98 -12.26 8.22
N LYS A 57 37.69 -12.44 7.09
CA LYS A 57 38.34 -11.38 6.31
C LYS A 57 37.36 -10.36 5.75
N GLU A 58 36.21 -10.80 5.23
CA GLU A 58 35.19 -9.91 4.65
C GLU A 58 34.63 -8.95 5.71
N LYS A 59 34.59 -9.38 6.98
CA LYS A 59 34.17 -8.55 8.11
C LYS A 59 35.25 -7.56 8.54
N GLU A 60 36.51 -7.97 8.50
CA GLU A 60 37.68 -7.12 8.79
C GLU A 60 37.84 -5.99 7.74
N GLU A 61 37.62 -6.31 6.46
CA GLU A 61 37.59 -5.33 5.36
C GLU A 61 36.42 -4.33 5.46
N LEU A 62 35.28 -4.72 6.03
CA LEU A 62 34.16 -3.81 6.27
C LEU A 62 34.39 -2.92 7.49
N LEU A 63 35.01 -3.44 8.56
CA LEU A 63 35.38 -2.68 9.75
C LEU A 63 36.40 -1.57 9.42
N THR A 64 37.43 -1.90 8.63
CA THR A 64 38.44 -0.91 8.20
C THR A 64 37.85 0.22 7.37
N LYS A 65 36.89 -0.05 6.49
CA LYS A 65 36.21 0.98 5.68
C LYS A 65 35.31 1.92 6.49
N LEU A 66 34.75 1.46 7.61
CA LEU A 66 33.96 2.32 8.49
C LEU A 66 34.87 3.30 9.26
N ASP A 67 35.99 2.80 9.80
CA ASP A 67 37.01 3.59 10.51
C ASP A 67 37.69 4.65 9.60
N GLU A 68 37.84 4.36 8.30
CA GLU A 68 38.29 5.32 7.28
C GLU A 68 37.26 6.43 6.97
N LEU A 69 35.95 6.12 7.02
CA LEU A 69 34.88 7.10 6.76
C LEU A 69 34.69 8.04 7.95
N GLU A 70 34.71 7.53 9.18
CA GLU A 70 34.60 8.32 10.41
C GLU A 70 35.67 9.43 10.47
N LYS A 71 36.92 9.10 10.09
CA LYS A 71 38.05 10.05 10.01
C LYS A 71 37.94 11.09 8.89
N LYS A 72 36.95 10.97 8.00
CA LYS A 72 36.78 11.86 6.85
C LYS A 72 35.66 12.89 7.05
N ASP A 73 34.74 12.66 8.00
CA ASP A 73 33.67 13.61 8.35
C ASP A 73 34.11 14.71 9.34
N GLU A 74 35.24 14.58 10.05
CA GLU A 74 35.74 15.59 11.00
C GLU A 74 36.38 16.85 10.33
N GLY A 75 36.07 17.16 9.07
CA GLY A 75 36.91 18.03 8.25
C GLY A 75 36.26 18.86 7.15
N GLU A 76 35.03 19.36 7.32
CA GLU A 76 34.51 20.49 6.52
C GLU A 76 33.33 21.19 7.24
N ASP A 77 33.64 22.21 8.04
CA ASP A 77 32.68 23.20 8.59
C ASP A 77 33.21 24.62 8.29
N GLU A 78 32.58 25.31 7.34
CA GLU A 78 32.61 26.78 7.27
C GLU A 78 31.22 27.31 6.82
N GLU A 79 30.57 28.00 7.75
CA GLU A 79 29.54 29.04 7.65
C GLU A 79 28.74 29.23 6.34
N THR A 80 27.40 29.35 6.47
CA THR A 80 26.75 30.67 6.27
C THR A 80 25.36 30.74 6.89
N GLU A 81 25.11 31.79 7.68
CA GLU A 81 23.80 32.05 8.30
C GLU A 81 22.77 32.71 7.36
N GLY A 82 21.50 32.39 7.61
CA GLY A 82 20.48 33.44 7.79
C GLY A 82 19.47 33.70 6.65
N LYS A 83 18.19 33.38 6.91
CA LYS A 83 17.07 34.35 7.03
C LYS A 83 15.67 33.70 7.18
N LYS A 84 14.95 34.12 8.24
CA LYS A 84 13.48 34.38 8.28
C LYS A 84 13.30 35.92 8.16
N PRO A 85 12.09 36.52 8.03
CA PRO A 85 10.70 36.01 8.12
C PRO A 85 10.08 35.86 6.69
N GLU A 86 8.78 35.92 6.35
CA GLU A 86 7.47 36.34 6.96
C GLU A 86 6.40 35.29 6.57
N GLU A 87 5.45 34.90 7.44
CA GLU A 87 4.05 35.40 7.54
C GLU A 87 3.38 35.72 6.18
N GLY A 88 2.33 34.95 5.84
CA GLY A 88 1.56 35.10 4.60
C GLY A 88 0.40 34.10 4.49
N GLU A 89 -0.74 34.51 5.05
CA GLU A 89 -2.14 34.11 4.77
C GLU A 89 -2.53 32.61 4.71
N GLU A 90 -3.46 32.25 5.60
CA GLU A 90 -4.25 31.01 5.53
C GLU A 90 -5.24 31.12 4.35
N GLU A 91 -4.86 30.61 3.17
CA GLU A 91 -5.87 30.23 2.18
C GLU A 91 -6.51 28.90 2.63
N GLU A 92 -7.65 29.01 3.31
CA GLU A 92 -8.63 27.92 3.36
C GLU A 92 -9.06 27.64 1.92
N GLU A 93 -8.38 26.71 1.22
CA GLU A 93 -8.96 26.11 0.02
C GLU A 93 -10.24 25.40 0.45
N GLU A 94 -11.36 26.07 0.19
CA GLU A 94 -12.72 25.56 0.30
C GLU A 94 -12.80 24.30 -0.57
N MET A 95 -12.58 23.14 0.06
CA MET A 95 -12.83 21.85 -0.56
C MET A 95 -14.29 21.86 -0.97
N GLU A 96 -14.56 21.99 -2.27
CA GLU A 96 -15.89 21.82 -2.84
C GLU A 96 -16.40 20.43 -2.44
N GLY A 97 -17.12 20.39 -1.33
CA GLY A 97 -17.95 19.27 -0.98
C GLY A 97 -18.97 19.13 -2.09
N GLN A 98 -18.79 18.12 -2.93
CA GLN A 98 -19.91 17.60 -3.70
C GLN A 98 -20.98 17.26 -2.66
N GLU A 99 -22.11 17.97 -2.69
CA GLU A 99 -23.31 17.54 -1.99
C GLU A 99 -23.69 16.20 -2.63
N TYR A 100 -23.25 15.11 -2.00
CA TYR A 100 -23.70 13.78 -2.32
C TYR A 100 -25.18 13.71 -1.94
N ASP A 101 -26.03 13.37 -2.90
CA ASP A 101 -27.44 13.11 -2.62
C ASP A 101 -27.52 11.84 -1.78
N GLU A 102 -27.81 11.98 -0.49
CA GLU A 102 -27.92 10.85 0.44
C GLU A 102 -29.04 9.88 -0.03
N GLU A 103 -30.08 10.38 -0.70
CA GLU A 103 -31.19 9.55 -1.22
C GLU A 103 -30.73 8.62 -2.36
N GLU A 104 -29.87 9.10 -3.29
CA GLU A 104 -29.32 8.27 -4.40
C GLU A 104 -28.34 7.20 -3.88
N LEU A 105 -27.62 7.49 -2.79
CA LEU A 105 -26.70 6.57 -2.14
C LEU A 105 -27.43 5.46 -1.34
N GLU A 106 -28.61 5.77 -0.80
CA GLU A 106 -29.46 4.77 -0.13
C GLU A 106 -30.08 3.78 -1.14
N GLU A 107 -30.65 4.26 -2.27
CA GLU A 107 -31.26 3.38 -3.29
C GLU A 107 -30.25 2.38 -3.91
N GLU A 108 -28.99 2.75 -4.12
CA GLU A 108 -27.99 1.82 -4.71
C GLU A 108 -27.58 0.70 -3.73
N ASN A 109 -27.78 0.87 -2.42
CA ASN A 109 -27.36 -0.09 -1.39
C ASN A 109 -28.45 -1.11 -0.98
N ASP A 110 -29.65 -1.04 -1.56
CA ASP A 110 -30.77 -1.97 -1.30
C ASP A 110 -30.53 -3.42 -1.80
N TYR A 111 -29.38 -3.69 -2.41
CA TYR A 111 -28.95 -5.03 -2.82
C TYR A 111 -29.03 -6.07 -1.68
N ILE A 112 -28.66 -5.71 -0.45
CA ILE A 112 -28.74 -6.63 0.70
C ILE A 112 -30.18 -6.91 1.12
N ASN A 113 -31.06 -5.92 1.02
CA ASN A 113 -32.47 -6.05 1.41
C ASN A 113 -33.21 -6.97 0.42
N SER A 114 -33.01 -6.75 -0.88
CA SER A 114 -33.61 -7.59 -1.94
C SER A 114 -33.08 -9.03 -1.98
N TYR A 115 -31.81 -9.27 -1.64
CA TYR A 115 -31.19 -10.60 -1.76
C TYR A 115 -31.73 -11.66 -0.77
N PHE A 116 -32.29 -11.23 0.37
CA PHE A 116 -32.79 -12.16 1.40
C PHE A 116 -34.31 -12.31 1.44
N GLU A 117 -35.11 -11.37 0.91
CA GLU A 117 -36.58 -11.54 0.89
C GLU A 117 -37.04 -12.69 -0.03
N ASP A 118 -36.39 -12.89 -1.18
CA ASP A 118 -36.66 -14.04 -2.07
C ASP A 118 -36.10 -15.39 -1.52
N GLY A 119 -35.41 -15.38 -0.38
CA GLY A 119 -34.63 -16.52 0.11
C GLY A 119 -35.37 -17.53 1.01
N ASP A 120 -36.47 -17.13 1.67
CA ASP A 120 -37.05 -17.91 2.78
C ASP A 120 -38.02 -19.04 2.33
N ASP A 121 -38.35 -19.14 1.03
CA ASP A 121 -39.27 -20.17 0.50
C ASP A 121 -38.60 -21.55 0.29
N TYR A 122 -37.25 -21.60 0.21
CA TYR A 122 -36.51 -22.83 -0.10
C TYR A 122 -36.44 -23.87 1.03
N GLY A 123 -36.97 -23.57 2.22
CA GLY A 123 -36.86 -24.42 3.41
C GLY A 123 -37.94 -25.50 3.60
N ALA A 124 -39.07 -25.42 2.90
CA ALA A 124 -40.30 -26.11 3.32
C ALA A 124 -40.59 -27.47 2.66
N CYS A 125 -39.80 -27.92 1.67
CA CYS A 125 -40.23 -29.03 0.77
C CYS A 125 -39.11 -29.99 0.31
N SER A 126 -38.17 -30.36 1.18
CA SER A 126 -37.19 -31.43 0.90
C SER A 126 -37.01 -32.42 2.05
N ASP A 127 -38.12 -32.80 2.68
CA ASP A 127 -38.27 -34.14 3.25
C ASP A 127 -38.75 -35.06 2.12
N ASP A 128 -37.84 -35.78 1.46
CA ASP A 128 -38.13 -37.06 0.79
C ASP A 128 -36.86 -37.73 0.22
N ASN A 129 -36.59 -38.95 0.71
CA ASN A 129 -35.82 -40.02 0.06
C ASN A 129 -34.29 -39.89 -0.12
N MET A 130 -33.53 -40.15 0.96
CA MET A 130 -32.12 -40.60 0.90
C MET A 130 -31.89 -41.92 1.68
N ASP A 131 -32.87 -42.82 1.62
CA ASP A 131 -32.77 -44.21 2.07
C ASP A 131 -32.53 -45.11 0.83
N GLU A 132 -31.28 -45.52 0.57
CA GLU A 132 -30.98 -46.86 0.04
C GLU A 132 -29.52 -47.25 0.30
N ALA A 133 -29.32 -48.36 1.01
CA ALA A 133 -28.00 -48.84 1.41
C ALA A 133 -27.35 -49.75 0.34
N THR A 134 -26.04 -49.63 0.17
CA THR A 134 -25.19 -50.72 -0.36
C THR A 134 -23.90 -50.83 0.45
N TYR A 135 -23.63 -52.05 0.93
CA TYR A 135 -22.44 -52.49 1.68
C TYR A 135 -21.81 -53.68 0.93
#